data_AF-A0A8C6KGQ2-F1
#
_entry.id   AF-A0A8C6KGQ2-F1
#
_cell.length_a   1.000
_cell.length_b   1.000
_cell.length_c   1.000
_cell.angle_alpha   90.00
_cell.angle_beta   90.00
_cell.angle_gamma   90.00
#
_symmetry.space_group_name_H-M   'P 1'
#
loop_
_entity.id
_entity.type
_entity.pdbx_description
1 polymer ?
#
loop_
_entity_poly.entity_id
_entity_poly.type
_entity_poly.pdbx_seq_one_letter_code
_entity_poly.pdbx_strand_id
1 'polypeptide(L)'
;MVRRSRGQSTRSIYLGLACISLSLHLLLAIFCFSVLQSACVLPTVHDQKWNGSISEATEEAKKLLGVEKLMKKEKGRSKLEELFQHPLYNLPRPELQEDDWLLRLKTDAEAEDSVGEDEDEENSITNDSEDKETHPPWLQFQLGISRWELYDRNNPNLAQLTHYLATNRILGAVQKTGGTQLKLLLSFPNYGQALLKPMRQSRDAETDVNLFYFSDFERHNAEIAAFHLDRLLGFNRIPPVVGRLVNITTEIRDITADRKLSRTFFTSPAGNTCFYGQCEYYCSTENPVCGRPHVLEVSLAAMLPDLTLAPRRSWRSPWRRSYSRTKLAQWEKDPAYCDTVKQTPPYNSGTRLVDLVDMAVLDFLMSNMDRHHYETFEKFGNETFLLHLDNGRAFGRHSQDEPSILAPLTQCCRIRRSTLLRLRLLSLPEFRLSDVVRESLDLDPLGAVAPLLSEPHLSALDRRLAAVLRAVQTCQEKHTDVIYDDLKKHGDHWPD
;
A
#
# COMPACT_ATOMS: atom_id res chain seq x y z
N MET A 1 -8.89 65.56 -62.96
CA MET A 1 -9.02 66.19 -61.63
C MET A 1 -10.32 65.67 -60.99
N VAL A 2 -10.24 64.61 -60.18
CA VAL A 2 -11.41 64.03 -59.48
C VAL A 2 -10.99 63.75 -58.04
N ARG A 3 -11.56 64.53 -57.10
CA ARG A 3 -11.40 64.39 -55.65
C ARG A 3 -12.15 63.12 -55.20
N ARG A 4 -11.46 62.22 -54.49
CA ARG A 4 -12.10 61.10 -53.78
C ARG A 4 -12.10 61.39 -52.29
N SER A 5 -13.28 61.57 -51.72
CA SER A 5 -13.50 61.60 -50.28
C SER A 5 -13.85 60.21 -49.74
N ARG A 6 -13.51 60.01 -48.46
CA ARG A 6 -14.18 59.17 -47.44
C ARG A 6 -13.68 57.73 -47.25
N GLY A 7 -13.28 57.48 -46.00
CA GLY A 7 -13.05 56.16 -45.39
C GLY A 7 -12.97 56.29 -43.87
N GLN A 8 -13.97 56.91 -43.23
CA GLN A 8 -13.97 57.25 -41.80
C GLN A 8 -14.75 56.23 -40.93
N SER A 9 -14.94 54.99 -41.40
CA SER A 9 -15.96 54.08 -40.84
C SER A 9 -15.45 52.87 -40.05
N THR A 10 -14.15 52.63 -39.92
CA THR A 10 -13.64 51.45 -39.20
C THR A 10 -13.29 51.72 -37.74
N ARG A 11 -12.81 52.93 -37.42
CA ARG A 11 -12.37 53.30 -36.06
C ARG A 11 -13.53 53.38 -35.05
N SER A 12 -14.72 53.79 -35.52
CA SER A 12 -15.92 53.89 -34.67
C SER A 12 -16.48 52.52 -34.29
N ILE A 13 -16.34 51.51 -35.15
CA ILE A 13 -16.81 50.15 -34.89
C ILE A 13 -15.94 49.47 -33.83
N TYR A 14 -14.61 49.58 -33.93
CA TYR A 14 -13.69 49.04 -32.92
C TYR A 14 -13.86 49.70 -31.56
N LEU A 15 -14.12 51.03 -31.53
CA LEU A 15 -14.42 51.73 -30.28
C LEU A 15 -15.74 51.23 -29.66
N GLY A 16 -16.76 50.98 -30.49
CA GLY A 16 -18.02 50.39 -30.04
C GLY A 16 -17.85 48.99 -29.44
N LEU A 17 -17.10 48.11 -30.11
CA LEU A 17 -16.82 46.76 -29.62
C LEU A 17 -16.01 46.76 -28.31
N ALA A 18 -15.03 47.68 -28.17
CA ALA A 18 -14.28 47.84 -26.94
C ALA A 18 -15.18 48.31 -25.78
N CYS A 19 -16.08 49.28 -26.02
CA CYS A 19 -17.04 49.74 -25.02
C CYS A 19 -18.02 48.64 -24.59
N ILE A 20 -18.49 47.81 -25.53
CA ILE A 20 -19.38 46.67 -25.23
C ILE A 20 -18.63 45.64 -24.37
N SER A 21 -17.39 45.30 -24.73
CA SER A 21 -16.56 44.37 -23.95
C SER A 21 -16.34 44.87 -22.53
N LEU A 22 -16.00 46.16 -22.37
CA LEU A 22 -15.78 46.75 -21.04
C LEU A 22 -17.06 46.74 -20.19
N SER A 23 -18.21 47.03 -20.81
CA SER A 23 -19.51 47.00 -20.16
C SER A 23 -19.89 45.58 -19.70
N LEU A 24 -19.58 44.57 -20.51
CA LEU A 24 -19.83 43.16 -20.16
C LEU A 24 -18.98 42.72 -18.96
N HIS A 25 -17.69 43.09 -18.95
CA HIS A 25 -16.79 42.77 -17.83
C HIS A 25 -17.21 43.50 -16.55
N LEU A 26 -17.68 44.74 -16.65
CA LEU A 26 -18.18 45.49 -15.49
C LEU A 26 -19.46 44.86 -14.92
N LEU A 27 -20.40 44.43 -15.78
CA LEU A 27 -21.60 43.70 -15.35
C LEU A 27 -21.26 42.37 -14.69
N LEU A 28 -20.28 41.63 -15.22
CA LEU A 28 -19.81 40.38 -14.62
C LEU A 28 -19.21 40.62 -13.24
N ALA A 29 -18.41 41.68 -13.08
CA ALA A 29 -17.83 42.07 -11.80
C ALA A 29 -18.91 42.47 -10.79
N ILE A 30 -19.90 43.28 -11.20
CA ILE A 30 -21.04 43.66 -10.34
C ILE A 30 -21.83 42.43 -9.93
N PHE A 31 -22.07 41.49 -10.84
CA PHE A 31 -22.73 40.22 -10.53
C PHE A 31 -21.94 39.42 -9.50
N CYS A 32 -20.63 39.23 -9.70
CA CYS A 32 -19.76 38.56 -8.73
C CYS A 32 -19.78 39.25 -7.36
N PHE A 33 -19.73 40.59 -7.30
CA PHE A 33 -19.85 41.33 -6.04
C PHE A 33 -21.22 41.17 -5.37
N SER A 34 -22.32 41.10 -6.14
CA SER A 34 -23.67 40.89 -5.60
C SER A 34 -23.87 39.48 -5.02
N VAL A 35 -23.27 38.46 -5.65
CA VAL A 35 -23.27 37.08 -5.15
C VAL A 35 -22.42 36.98 -3.88
N LEU A 36 -21.27 37.67 -3.83
CA LEU A 36 -20.40 37.72 -2.64
C LEU A 36 -21.04 38.47 -1.47
N GLN A 37 -21.84 39.53 -1.72
CA GLN A 37 -22.56 40.25 -0.67
C GLN A 37 -23.73 39.44 -0.08
N SER A 38 -24.29 38.48 -0.83
CA SER A 38 -25.37 37.61 -0.34
C SER A 38 -24.88 36.49 0.60
N ALA A 39 -23.56 36.26 0.68
CA ALA A 39 -22.96 35.21 1.51
C ALA A 39 -22.43 35.71 2.88
N CYS A 40 -22.45 37.02 3.15
CA CYS A 40 -21.94 37.60 4.40
C CYS A 40 -22.90 38.67 4.95
N VAL A 41 -24.01 38.24 5.53
CA VAL A 41 -24.73 39.05 6.54
C VAL A 41 -24.45 38.43 7.90
N LEU A 42 -23.47 38.97 8.62
CA LEU A 42 -23.35 38.77 10.06
C LEU A 42 -24.43 39.62 10.76
N PRO A 43 -25.15 39.10 11.77
CA PRO A 43 -26.08 39.92 12.53
C PRO A 43 -25.31 40.94 13.37
N THR A 44 -25.74 42.19 13.29
CA THR A 44 -25.33 43.27 14.17
C THR A 44 -25.81 43.00 15.60
N VAL A 45 -24.89 42.81 16.53
CA VAL A 45 -25.17 42.76 17.97
C VAL A 45 -25.29 44.19 18.47
N HIS A 46 -26.51 44.59 18.85
CA HIS A 46 -26.75 45.83 19.59
C HIS A 46 -26.50 45.58 21.08
N ASP A 47 -25.68 46.43 21.68
CA ASP A 47 -25.39 46.47 23.12
C ASP A 47 -26.68 46.60 23.96
N GLN A 48 -27.02 45.55 24.70
CA GLN A 48 -27.91 45.65 25.86
C GLN A 48 -27.30 44.87 27.03
N LYS A 49 -26.95 45.62 28.09
CA LYS A 49 -26.54 45.13 29.39
C LYS A 49 -27.56 44.11 29.91
N TRP A 50 -27.12 42.86 30.07
CA TRP A 50 -27.85 41.82 30.80
C TRP A 50 -26.93 41.19 31.84
N ASN A 51 -27.27 41.38 33.11
CA ASN A 51 -26.63 40.72 34.24
C ASN A 51 -27.27 39.33 34.39
N GLY A 52 -26.60 38.27 33.92
CA GLY A 52 -27.05 36.89 34.06
C GLY A 52 -25.95 35.89 33.67
N SER A 53 -25.90 34.76 34.37
CA SER A 53 -24.87 33.70 34.27
C SER A 53 -24.77 33.07 32.86
N ILE A 54 -23.54 32.94 32.35
CA ILE A 54 -23.18 32.44 31.01
C ILE A 54 -23.54 30.95 30.77
N SER A 55 -23.93 30.21 31.81
CA SER A 55 -24.18 28.76 31.70
C SER A 55 -25.59 28.36 31.24
N GLU A 56 -26.60 29.24 31.34
CA GLU A 56 -27.98 28.90 30.94
C GLU A 56 -28.28 29.25 29.47
N ALA A 57 -27.68 30.33 28.95
CA ALA A 57 -27.88 30.74 27.55
C ALA A 57 -27.27 29.77 26.52
N THR A 58 -26.30 28.95 26.93
CA THR A 58 -25.63 27.96 26.05
C THR A 58 -26.45 26.69 25.84
N GLU A 59 -27.39 26.35 26.73
CA GLU A 59 -28.27 25.19 26.53
C GLU A 59 -29.57 25.53 25.77
N GLU A 60 -30.12 26.73 25.93
CA GLU A 60 -31.30 27.14 25.17
C GLU A 60 -30.98 27.39 23.68
N ALA A 61 -29.77 27.86 23.37
CA ALA A 61 -29.29 28.03 21.99
C ALA A 61 -29.08 26.70 21.24
N LYS A 62 -28.69 25.62 21.95
CA LYS A 62 -28.59 24.27 21.37
C LYS A 62 -29.95 23.68 21.02
N LYS A 63 -30.98 24.00 21.81
CA LYS A 63 -32.35 23.49 21.64
C LYS A 63 -33.10 24.17 20.49
N LEU A 64 -32.78 25.44 20.18
CA LEU A 64 -33.45 26.26 19.17
C LEU A 64 -32.90 26.10 17.74
N LEU A 65 -31.69 25.57 17.56
CA LEU A 65 -31.06 25.43 16.24
C LEU A 65 -31.19 24.05 15.58
N GLY A 66 -31.77 23.04 16.24
CA GLY A 66 -32.07 21.76 15.59
C GLY A 66 -30.88 21.06 14.89
N VAL A 67 -29.64 21.37 15.30
CA VAL A 67 -28.40 20.88 14.66
C VAL A 67 -28.11 19.42 15.01
N GLU A 68 -28.74 18.87 16.06
CA GLU A 68 -28.65 17.44 16.38
C GLU A 68 -29.34 16.53 15.35
N LYS A 69 -30.22 17.07 14.49
CA LYS A 69 -30.96 16.30 13.49
C LYS A 69 -30.34 16.28 12.09
N LEU A 70 -29.28 17.07 11.85
CA LEU A 70 -28.53 17.10 10.58
C LEU A 70 -27.12 16.49 10.69
N MET A 71 -26.68 16.12 11.90
CA MET A 71 -25.46 15.34 12.16
C MET A 71 -25.72 13.85 12.44
N LYS A 72 -26.98 13.39 12.29
CA LYS A 72 -27.29 11.99 11.99
C LYS A 72 -27.36 11.82 10.47
N LYS A 73 -26.24 12.06 9.78
CA LYS A 73 -25.97 11.29 8.57
C LYS A 73 -25.99 9.83 9.07
N GLU A 74 -26.85 8.98 8.53
CA GLU A 74 -26.84 7.55 8.84
C GLU A 74 -25.38 7.13 8.93
N LYS A 75 -24.95 6.68 10.12
CA LYS A 75 -23.64 6.07 10.29
C LYS A 75 -23.80 4.73 9.56
N GLY A 76 -23.63 4.77 8.24
CA GLY A 76 -23.61 3.59 7.40
C GLY A 76 -22.62 2.63 8.06
N ARG A 77 -23.03 1.38 8.25
CA ARG A 77 -22.16 0.39 8.85
C ARG A 77 -20.86 0.29 8.04
N SER A 78 -19.73 0.19 8.74
CA SER A 78 -18.42 0.05 8.11
C SER A 78 -18.39 -1.26 7.32
N LYS A 79 -18.22 -1.18 5.99
CA LYS A 79 -18.12 -2.38 5.15
C LYS A 79 -16.87 -3.17 5.51
N LEU A 80 -15.79 -2.47 5.84
CA LEU A 80 -14.55 -3.06 6.31
C LEU A 80 -14.72 -3.84 7.62
N GLU A 81 -15.42 -3.26 8.60
CA GLU A 81 -15.70 -3.93 9.87
C GLU A 81 -16.57 -5.17 9.67
N GLU A 82 -17.65 -5.04 8.89
CA GLU A 82 -18.52 -6.18 8.56
C GLU A 82 -17.75 -7.28 7.80
N LEU A 83 -16.84 -6.92 6.90
CA LEU A 83 -16.00 -7.87 6.18
C LEU A 83 -15.15 -8.70 7.15
N PHE A 84 -14.49 -8.05 8.11
CA PHE A 84 -13.66 -8.74 9.09
C PHE A 84 -14.46 -9.51 10.15
N GLN A 85 -15.74 -9.20 10.34
CA GLN A 85 -16.67 -10.01 11.13
C GLN A 85 -17.18 -11.25 10.37
N HIS A 86 -17.09 -11.26 9.03
CA HIS A 86 -17.57 -12.38 8.22
C HIS A 86 -16.84 -13.70 8.55
N PRO A 87 -17.53 -14.86 8.60
CA PRO A 87 -16.92 -16.14 8.98
C PRO A 87 -15.70 -16.55 8.14
N LEU A 88 -15.68 -16.23 6.84
CA LEU A 88 -14.53 -16.48 5.96
C LEU A 88 -13.23 -15.78 6.41
N TYR A 89 -13.33 -14.71 7.20
CA TYR A 89 -12.18 -14.00 7.76
C TYR A 89 -11.79 -14.51 9.15
N ASN A 90 -12.62 -15.35 9.77
CA ASN A 90 -12.45 -15.91 11.12
C ASN A 90 -12.47 -17.45 11.10
N LEU A 91 -11.95 -18.04 10.02
CA LEU A 91 -11.81 -19.49 9.91
C LEU A 91 -10.89 -20.03 11.02
N PRO A 92 -11.19 -21.21 11.57
CA PRO A 92 -10.33 -21.85 12.57
C PRO A 92 -8.95 -22.09 11.98
N ARG A 93 -7.92 -21.85 12.79
CA ARG A 93 -6.52 -22.04 12.40
C ARG A 93 -5.99 -23.34 12.99
N PRO A 94 -5.03 -24.00 12.34
CA PRO A 94 -4.28 -25.08 12.98
C PRO A 94 -3.65 -24.56 14.27
N GLU A 95 -3.65 -25.38 15.32
CA GLU A 95 -2.90 -25.09 16.54
C GLU A 95 -1.41 -25.05 16.22
N LEU A 96 -0.79 -23.90 16.47
CA LEU A 96 0.62 -23.68 16.16
C LEU A 96 1.47 -24.54 17.08
N GLN A 97 2.25 -25.42 16.48
CA GLN A 97 3.25 -26.17 17.19
C GLN A 97 4.47 -25.29 17.47
N GLU A 98 5.30 -25.82 18.34
CA GLU A 98 6.62 -25.31 18.64
C GLU A 98 7.41 -24.89 17.37
N ASP A 99 7.59 -25.80 16.41
CA ASP A 99 8.34 -25.52 15.17
C ASP A 99 7.60 -24.66 14.13
N ASP A 100 6.41 -24.17 14.46
CA ASP A 100 5.66 -23.22 13.63
C ASP A 100 6.00 -21.77 13.95
N TRP A 101 6.74 -21.48 15.01
CA TRP A 101 7.20 -20.13 15.33
C TRP A 101 8.56 -19.83 14.71
N LEU A 102 8.72 -18.69 14.03
CA LEU A 102 9.97 -18.34 13.37
C LEU A 102 11.09 -18.12 14.38
N LEU A 103 10.83 -17.26 15.36
CA LEU A 103 11.72 -16.92 16.46
C LEU A 103 11.13 -17.42 17.77
N ARG A 104 11.99 -17.82 18.70
CA ARG A 104 11.61 -18.23 20.05
C ARG A 104 12.57 -17.61 21.04
N LEU A 105 12.05 -17.18 22.19
CA LEU A 105 12.87 -16.81 23.33
C LEU A 105 13.25 -18.12 24.04
N LYS A 106 14.54 -18.31 24.33
CA LYS A 106 15.00 -19.45 25.13
C LYS A 106 14.41 -19.35 26.53
N THR A 107 14.00 -20.46 27.12
CA THR A 107 13.63 -20.48 28.54
C THR A 107 14.86 -20.33 29.44
N ASP A 108 14.67 -19.87 30.67
CA ASP A 108 15.79 -19.66 31.62
C ASP A 108 16.60 -20.95 31.84
N ALA A 109 15.93 -22.11 31.85
CA ALA A 109 16.57 -23.42 31.94
C ALA A 109 17.42 -23.78 30.70
N GLU A 110 16.98 -23.43 29.49
CA GLU A 110 17.73 -23.65 28.25
C GLU A 110 18.88 -22.65 28.06
N ALA A 111 18.75 -21.45 28.66
CA ALA A 111 19.81 -20.48 28.71
C ALA A 111 20.93 -20.97 29.63
N GLU A 112 20.60 -21.49 30.82
CA GLU A 112 21.54 -22.04 31.80
C GLU A 112 22.29 -23.28 31.27
N ASP A 113 21.63 -24.21 30.58
CA ASP A 113 22.28 -25.40 29.98
C ASP A 113 23.21 -25.04 28.81
N SER A 114 23.00 -23.90 28.13
CA SER A 114 23.86 -23.46 27.02
C SER A 114 25.13 -22.71 27.43
N VAL A 115 25.37 -22.50 28.73
CA VAL A 115 26.61 -21.86 29.26
C VAL A 115 27.78 -22.85 29.35
N GLY A 116 27.56 -24.14 29.08
CA GLY A 116 28.55 -25.20 29.26
C GLY A 116 29.33 -25.65 28.02
N GLU A 117 28.87 -25.35 26.80
CA GLU A 117 29.50 -25.82 25.55
C GLU A 117 29.49 -24.70 24.50
N ASP A 118 30.70 -24.25 24.15
CA ASP A 118 31.10 -23.35 23.05
C ASP A 118 31.16 -21.81 23.30
N GLU A 119 32.40 -21.30 23.22
CA GLU A 119 32.81 -19.88 23.21
C GLU A 119 32.43 -19.19 21.87
N ASP A 120 31.13 -19.12 21.53
CA ASP A 120 30.61 -18.26 20.46
C ASP A 120 29.49 -17.35 21.01
N GLU A 121 29.87 -16.42 21.89
CA GLU A 121 29.02 -15.31 22.33
C GLU A 121 28.72 -14.35 21.16
N GLU A 122 27.54 -14.44 20.52
CA GLU A 122 26.84 -13.23 20.03
C GLU A 122 25.37 -13.38 19.58
N ASN A 123 24.63 -14.45 19.88
CA ASN A 123 23.21 -14.54 19.49
C ASN A 123 22.32 -15.27 20.50
N SER A 124 22.19 -14.74 21.72
CA SER A 124 21.13 -15.16 22.65
C SER A 124 20.33 -13.98 23.16
N ILE A 125 19.01 -14.02 22.96
CA ILE A 125 18.06 -13.14 23.63
C ILE A 125 17.55 -13.92 24.83
N THR A 126 18.00 -13.55 26.02
CA THR A 126 17.56 -14.13 27.29
C THR A 126 16.11 -13.72 27.58
N ASN A 127 15.38 -14.63 28.19
CA ASN A 127 13.99 -14.43 28.59
C ASN A 127 13.97 -13.78 29.97
N ASP A 128 14.18 -12.46 30.02
CA ASP A 128 13.75 -11.72 31.22
C ASP A 128 12.24 -11.90 31.33
N SER A 129 11.84 -12.76 32.26
CA SER A 129 10.50 -13.28 32.49
C SER A 129 9.54 -12.24 33.09
N GLU A 130 9.86 -10.95 32.94
CA GLU A 130 9.00 -9.81 33.24
C GLU A 130 8.57 -9.12 31.93
N ASP A 131 7.37 -9.50 31.47
CA ASP A 131 6.52 -8.86 30.47
C ASP A 131 6.87 -8.99 28.97
N LYS A 132 6.29 -10.01 28.32
CA LYS A 132 6.00 -10.01 26.86
C LYS A 132 5.23 -8.75 26.41
N GLU A 133 4.54 -8.05 27.31
CA GLU A 133 3.83 -6.79 27.07
C GLU A 133 4.76 -5.55 26.97
N THR A 134 6.04 -5.66 27.33
CA THR A 134 6.98 -4.51 27.28
C THR A 134 7.81 -4.42 26.00
N HIS A 135 7.86 -5.48 25.19
CA HIS A 135 8.64 -5.47 23.95
C HIS A 135 8.14 -4.39 22.98
N PRO A 136 9.05 -3.71 22.24
CA PRO A 136 8.63 -2.73 21.26
C PRO A 136 7.79 -3.38 20.15
N PRO A 137 6.84 -2.66 19.52
CA PRO A 137 5.89 -3.26 18.58
C PRO A 137 6.53 -4.01 17.39
N TRP A 138 7.71 -3.55 16.95
CA TRP A 138 8.45 -4.21 15.87
C TRP A 138 8.99 -5.58 16.28
N LEU A 139 9.39 -5.75 17.56
CA LEU A 139 9.90 -7.02 18.07
C LEU A 139 8.76 -8.00 18.29
N GLN A 140 7.64 -7.54 18.85
CA GLN A 140 6.41 -8.34 18.94
C GLN A 140 5.95 -8.84 17.57
N PHE A 141 6.06 -8.01 16.53
CA PHE A 141 5.78 -8.44 15.15
C PHE A 141 6.72 -9.57 14.70
N GLN A 142 8.03 -9.41 14.91
CA GLN A 142 9.01 -10.43 14.51
C GLN A 142 8.84 -11.76 15.26
N LEU A 143 8.56 -11.70 16.57
CA LEU A 143 8.25 -12.87 17.40
C LEU A 143 6.90 -13.52 17.03
N GLY A 144 5.96 -12.74 16.48
CA GLY A 144 4.65 -13.20 16.03
C GLY A 144 4.63 -13.88 14.66
N ILE A 145 5.76 -13.93 13.94
CA ILE A 145 5.82 -14.60 12.63
C ILE A 145 5.72 -16.12 12.82
N SER A 146 4.75 -16.74 12.15
CA SER A 146 4.52 -18.18 12.18
C SER A 146 4.74 -18.83 10.82
N ARG A 147 4.62 -20.16 10.72
CA ARG A 147 4.70 -20.95 9.48
C ARG A 147 3.66 -20.54 8.44
N TRP A 148 2.51 -20.03 8.86
CA TRP A 148 1.34 -19.88 8.00
C TRP A 148 1.04 -18.43 7.60
N GLU A 149 1.53 -17.46 8.35
CA GLU A 149 1.30 -16.04 8.11
C GLU A 149 2.40 -15.16 8.73
N LEU A 150 2.53 -13.95 8.19
CA LEU A 150 3.51 -12.98 8.66
C LEU A 150 3.02 -12.20 9.90
N TYR A 151 1.71 -12.06 10.04
CA TYR A 151 1.06 -11.45 11.20
C TYR A 151 -0.38 -11.94 11.30
N ASP A 152 -0.89 -12.08 12.52
CA ASP A 152 -2.32 -12.24 12.75
C ASP A 152 -3.01 -10.88 12.61
N ARG A 153 -3.98 -10.79 11.68
CA ARG A 153 -4.81 -9.59 11.49
C ARG A 153 -5.53 -9.14 12.76
N ASN A 154 -5.92 -10.08 13.62
CA ASN A 154 -6.65 -9.79 14.86
C ASN A 154 -5.71 -9.37 16.00
N ASN A 155 -4.39 -9.45 15.80
CA ASN A 155 -3.41 -9.06 16.81
C ASN A 155 -3.38 -7.52 16.94
N PRO A 156 -3.63 -6.95 18.14
CA PRO A 156 -3.60 -5.51 18.36
C PRO A 156 -2.23 -4.87 18.09
N ASN A 157 -1.14 -5.65 18.16
CA ASN A 157 0.20 -5.17 17.85
C ASN A 157 0.33 -4.64 16.41
N LEU A 158 -0.50 -5.11 15.47
CA LEU A 158 -0.47 -4.59 14.10
C LEU A 158 -0.75 -3.08 14.05
N ALA A 159 -1.76 -2.62 14.80
CA ALA A 159 -2.09 -1.20 14.90
C ALA A 159 -1.02 -0.41 15.66
N GLN A 160 -0.42 -1.01 16.69
CA GLN A 160 0.67 -0.40 17.45
C GLN A 160 1.93 -0.23 16.59
N LEU A 161 2.27 -1.22 15.77
CA LEU A 161 3.41 -1.17 14.87
C LEU A 161 3.24 -0.13 13.76
N THR A 162 2.07 -0.07 13.11
CA THR A 162 1.85 0.96 12.08
C THR A 162 1.85 2.37 12.68
N HIS A 163 1.28 2.54 13.88
CA HIS A 163 1.37 3.81 14.62
C HIS A 163 2.81 4.18 14.99
N TYR A 164 3.59 3.21 15.47
CA TYR A 164 5.00 3.36 15.79
C TYR A 164 5.79 3.84 14.57
N LEU A 165 5.65 3.18 13.42
CA LEU A 165 6.33 3.57 12.18
C LEU A 165 5.93 4.98 11.71
N ALA A 166 4.64 5.32 11.82
CA ALA A 166 4.11 6.61 11.40
C ALA A 166 4.59 7.79 12.26
N THR A 167 4.81 7.59 13.56
CA THR A 167 4.96 8.68 14.53
C THR A 167 6.30 8.73 15.26
N ASN A 168 6.98 7.60 15.44
CA ASN A 168 8.23 7.59 16.21
C ASN A 168 9.32 8.44 15.55
N ARG A 169 10.15 9.06 16.38
CA ARG A 169 11.29 9.85 15.91
C ARG A 169 12.25 8.98 15.11
N ILE A 170 12.69 9.47 13.96
CA ILE A 170 13.77 8.83 13.18
C ILE A 170 15.11 9.23 13.81
N LEU A 171 15.94 8.24 14.16
CA LEU A 171 17.26 8.43 14.75
C LEU A 171 18.39 8.36 13.73
N GLY A 172 18.20 7.59 12.66
CA GLY A 172 19.17 7.45 11.59
C GLY A 172 18.53 7.11 10.27
N ALA A 173 19.17 7.52 9.18
CA ALA A 173 18.78 7.19 7.83
C ALA A 173 20.03 6.86 7.01
N VAL A 174 20.07 5.70 6.37
CA VAL A 174 21.17 5.29 5.50
C VAL A 174 20.61 4.70 4.21
N GLN A 175 21.38 4.75 3.13
CA GLN A 175 20.89 4.15 1.90
C GLN A 175 21.11 2.64 1.90
N LYS A 176 20.09 1.87 1.49
CA LYS A 176 20.26 0.43 1.30
C LYS A 176 21.25 0.15 0.16
N THR A 177 22.20 -0.74 0.42
CA THR A 177 23.17 -1.20 -0.60
C THR A 177 22.51 -2.19 -1.58
N GLY A 178 22.99 -2.18 -2.83
CA GLY A 178 22.58 -3.13 -3.87
C GLY A 178 21.13 -3.01 -4.35
N GLY A 179 20.46 -1.88 -4.12
CA GLY A 179 19.11 -1.62 -4.59
C GLY A 179 19.05 -1.18 -6.05
N THR A 180 18.05 -1.67 -6.78
CA THR A 180 17.76 -1.27 -8.16
C THR A 180 17.27 0.18 -8.26
N GLN A 181 16.45 0.64 -7.30
CA GLN A 181 15.98 2.02 -7.17
C GLN A 181 16.27 2.55 -5.74
N LEU A 182 15.98 3.83 -5.51
CA LEU A 182 16.26 4.51 -4.25
C LEU A 182 15.43 3.94 -3.09
N LYS A 183 16.12 3.35 -2.10
CA LYS A 183 15.54 2.83 -0.87
C LYS A 183 16.42 3.23 0.31
N LEU A 184 15.84 3.70 1.40
CA LEU A 184 16.57 4.03 2.63
C LEU A 184 16.20 3.04 3.74
N LEU A 185 17.15 2.76 4.62
CA LEU A 185 16.90 2.10 5.91
C LEU A 185 16.84 3.19 6.97
N LEU A 186 15.72 3.24 7.69
CA LEU A 186 15.54 4.12 8.83
C LEU A 186 15.69 3.35 10.12
N SER A 187 16.32 3.98 11.10
CA SER A 187 16.45 3.47 12.48
C SER A 187 15.60 4.33 13.42
N PHE A 188 14.88 3.67 14.32
CA PHE A 188 14.03 4.26 15.34
C PHE A 188 14.60 3.95 16.74
N PRO A 189 14.04 4.55 17.82
CA PRO A 189 14.35 4.14 19.20
C PRO A 189 14.13 2.64 19.41
N ASN A 190 14.78 2.06 20.42
CA ASN A 190 14.68 0.63 20.73
C ASN A 190 15.02 -0.27 19.53
N TYR A 191 15.98 0.16 18.69
CA TYR A 191 16.58 -0.60 17.58
C TYR A 191 15.65 -0.97 16.42
N GLY A 192 14.39 -0.53 16.43
CA GLY A 192 13.47 -0.82 15.33
C GLY A 192 13.94 -0.20 14.01
N GLN A 193 13.69 -0.90 12.90
CA GLN A 193 14.05 -0.42 11.57
C GLN A 193 12.88 -0.49 10.58
N ALA A 194 12.92 0.37 9.57
CA ALA A 194 11.98 0.31 8.44
C ALA A 194 12.68 0.60 7.11
N LEU A 195 12.18 -0.03 6.05
CA LEU A 195 12.54 0.29 4.68
C LEU A 195 11.67 1.44 4.18
N LEU A 196 12.30 2.55 3.82
CA LEU A 196 11.67 3.71 3.23
C LEU A 196 11.74 3.65 1.71
N LYS A 197 10.59 3.81 1.04
CA LYS A 197 10.54 4.16 -0.40
C LYS A 197 9.89 5.55 -0.57
N PRO A 198 10.57 6.50 -1.23
CA PRO A 198 10.05 7.86 -1.38
C PRO A 198 8.99 7.96 -2.46
N MET A 199 8.13 8.97 -2.36
CA MET A 199 7.26 9.38 -3.47
C MET A 199 8.10 9.81 -4.67
N ARG A 200 7.84 9.17 -5.81
CA ARG A 200 8.56 9.39 -7.07
C ARG A 200 7.67 9.89 -8.19
N GLN A 201 6.42 9.48 -8.19
CA GLN A 201 5.39 9.89 -9.14
C GLN A 201 4.16 10.41 -8.41
N SER A 202 3.40 11.27 -9.09
CA SER A 202 2.08 11.68 -8.60
C SER A 202 1.15 10.47 -8.46
N ARG A 203 0.19 10.56 -7.54
CA ARG A 203 -0.80 9.49 -7.29
C ARG A 203 -1.71 9.24 -8.50
N ASP A 204 -1.93 10.25 -9.35
CA ASP A 204 -2.72 10.16 -10.58
C ASP A 204 -1.89 9.81 -11.83
N ALA A 205 -0.57 9.69 -11.71
CA ALA A 205 0.29 9.48 -12.87
C ALA A 205 0.32 8.00 -13.29
N GLU A 206 -0.13 7.71 -14.51
CA GLU A 206 0.06 6.40 -15.11
C GLU A 206 1.49 6.24 -15.67
N THR A 207 2.02 5.02 -15.59
CA THR A 207 3.26 4.61 -16.22
C THR A 207 3.09 4.63 -17.74
N ASP A 208 3.98 5.33 -18.44
CA ASP A 208 3.98 5.42 -19.90
C ASP A 208 3.88 4.03 -20.54
N VAL A 209 2.98 3.88 -21.51
CA VAL A 209 2.69 2.60 -22.19
C VAL A 209 3.90 2.02 -22.92
N ASN A 210 4.88 2.85 -23.29
CA ASN A 210 6.12 2.44 -23.96
C ASN A 210 7.19 1.94 -22.98
N LEU A 211 7.02 2.16 -21.68
CA LEU A 211 7.95 1.63 -20.68
C LEU A 211 7.73 0.14 -20.47
N PHE A 212 8.82 -0.61 -20.52
CA PHE A 212 8.86 -2.00 -20.09
C PHE A 212 8.68 -2.08 -18.56
N TYR A 213 8.11 -3.19 -18.08
CA TYR A 213 7.88 -3.45 -16.65
C TYR A 213 9.13 -3.26 -15.78
N PHE A 214 10.32 -3.61 -16.27
CA PHE A 214 11.59 -3.44 -15.55
C PHE A 214 12.14 -1.99 -15.54
N SER A 215 11.56 -1.10 -16.35
CA SER A 215 11.83 0.34 -16.40
C SER A 215 10.76 1.18 -15.70
N ASP A 216 9.75 0.56 -15.10
CA ASP A 216 8.78 1.28 -14.29
C ASP A 216 9.41 1.88 -13.01
N PHE A 217 8.77 2.87 -12.42
CA PHE A 217 9.21 3.42 -11.15
C PHE A 217 8.61 2.66 -9.98
N GLU A 218 9.37 2.55 -8.89
CA GLU A 218 8.78 2.18 -7.61
C GLU A 218 8.03 3.39 -7.01
N ARG A 219 6.86 3.12 -6.42
CA ARG A 219 5.96 4.11 -5.85
C ARG A 219 5.68 3.78 -4.38
N HIS A 220 5.64 4.80 -3.54
CA HIS A 220 5.34 4.64 -2.11
C HIS A 220 3.90 4.16 -1.88
N ASN A 221 2.94 4.75 -2.60
CA ASN A 221 1.53 4.41 -2.47
C ASN A 221 1.23 2.97 -2.90
N ALA A 222 2.02 2.41 -3.82
CA ALA A 222 1.91 1.02 -4.23
C ALA A 222 2.26 0.04 -3.11
N GLU A 223 3.32 0.30 -2.33
CA GLU A 223 3.69 -0.55 -1.18
C GLU A 223 2.61 -0.52 -0.08
N ILE A 224 2.09 0.67 0.22
CA ILE A 224 1.02 0.84 1.22
C ILE A 224 -0.24 0.13 0.73
N ALA A 225 -0.68 0.40 -0.50
CA ALA A 225 -1.87 -0.23 -1.06
C ALA A 225 -1.77 -1.75 -1.16
N ALA A 226 -0.59 -2.28 -1.50
CA ALA A 226 -0.36 -3.72 -1.54
C ALA A 226 -0.57 -4.34 -0.16
N PHE A 227 0.00 -3.77 0.92
CA PHE A 227 -0.21 -4.27 2.29
C PHE A 227 -1.68 -4.32 2.68
N HIS A 228 -2.44 -3.26 2.41
CA HIS A 228 -3.88 -3.23 2.70
C HIS A 228 -4.66 -4.25 1.87
N LEU A 229 -4.33 -4.40 0.58
CA LEU A 229 -4.98 -5.36 -0.31
C LEU A 229 -4.67 -6.82 0.10
N ASP A 230 -3.42 -7.13 0.43
CA ASP A 230 -3.00 -8.45 0.92
C ASP A 230 -3.72 -8.85 2.21
N ARG A 231 -3.90 -7.90 3.14
CA ARG A 231 -4.70 -8.07 4.37
C ARG A 231 -6.19 -8.33 4.07
N LEU A 232 -6.74 -7.60 3.10
CA LEU A 232 -8.15 -7.74 2.68
C LEU A 232 -8.41 -9.05 1.93
N LEU A 233 -7.45 -9.53 1.15
CA LEU A 233 -7.52 -10.87 0.54
C LEU A 233 -7.28 -11.96 1.57
N GLY A 234 -6.74 -11.61 2.74
CA GLY A 234 -6.54 -12.51 3.85
C GLY A 234 -5.28 -13.36 3.75
N PHE A 235 -4.31 -12.90 2.96
CA PHE A 235 -3.04 -13.57 2.78
C PHE A 235 -2.12 -13.34 3.98
N ASN A 236 -2.05 -12.10 4.48
CA ASN A 236 -1.19 -11.69 5.59
C ASN A 236 0.30 -12.02 5.33
N ARG A 237 0.82 -11.66 4.14
CA ARG A 237 2.15 -12.04 3.63
C ARG A 237 3.04 -10.85 3.25
N ILE A 238 2.52 -9.63 3.32
CA ILE A 238 3.29 -8.39 3.15
C ILE A 238 3.63 -7.81 4.54
N PRO A 239 4.91 -7.47 4.83
CA PRO A 239 5.24 -6.79 6.09
C PRO A 239 4.39 -5.53 6.28
N PRO A 240 4.01 -5.14 7.51
CA PRO A 240 3.23 -3.93 7.72
C PRO A 240 3.87 -2.71 7.08
N VAL A 241 3.11 -1.99 6.24
CA VAL A 241 3.55 -0.78 5.54
C VAL A 241 2.64 0.38 5.91
N VAL A 242 3.22 1.53 6.25
CA VAL A 242 2.47 2.76 6.55
C VAL A 242 3.03 3.95 5.78
N GLY A 243 2.16 4.89 5.43
CA GLY A 243 2.53 6.18 4.88
C GLY A 243 3.01 7.16 5.95
N ARG A 244 4.01 7.99 5.61
CA ARG A 244 4.50 9.07 6.46
C ARG A 244 4.92 10.30 5.66
N LEU A 245 4.67 11.48 6.23
CA LEU A 245 5.31 12.72 5.78
C LEU A 245 6.64 12.88 6.51
N VAL A 246 7.74 12.93 5.77
CA VAL A 246 9.09 13.06 6.32
C VAL A 246 9.69 14.39 5.92
N ASN A 247 10.19 15.16 6.89
CA ASN A 247 11.02 16.32 6.61
C ASN A 247 12.43 15.85 6.22
N ILE A 248 12.71 15.78 4.92
CA ILE A 248 13.97 15.19 4.41
C ILE A 248 15.22 15.98 4.81
N THR A 249 15.06 17.23 5.25
CA THR A 249 16.14 18.01 5.84
C THR A 249 16.46 17.50 7.24
N THR A 250 15.52 17.57 8.15
CA THR A 250 15.77 17.30 9.58
C THR A 250 15.75 15.81 9.94
N GLU A 251 15.00 14.99 9.20
CA GLU A 251 14.80 13.56 9.48
C GLU A 251 15.58 12.63 8.52
N ILE A 252 16.35 13.18 7.57
CA ILE A 252 17.24 12.39 6.71
C ILE A 252 18.62 13.04 6.59
N ARG A 253 18.69 14.22 5.95
CA ARG A 253 19.97 14.87 5.61
C ARG A 253 20.82 15.18 6.84
N ASP A 254 20.20 15.76 7.86
CA ASP A 254 20.94 16.28 9.03
C ASP A 254 21.32 15.17 10.03
N ILE A 255 20.72 13.97 9.91
CA ILE A 255 20.96 12.82 10.81
C ILE A 255 21.68 11.64 10.13
N THR A 256 21.88 11.67 8.81
CA THR A 256 22.53 10.55 8.11
C THR A 256 24.03 10.51 8.36
N ALA A 257 24.53 9.36 8.79
CA ALA A 257 25.97 9.07 8.84
C ALA A 257 26.52 8.62 7.46
N ASP A 258 25.63 8.34 6.51
CA ASP A 258 26.00 7.90 5.17
C ASP A 258 26.48 9.08 4.31
N ARG A 259 27.80 9.22 4.19
CA ARG A 259 28.43 10.27 3.38
C ARG A 259 28.07 10.19 1.90
N LYS A 260 27.75 9.01 1.36
CA LYS A 260 27.38 8.85 -0.05
C LYS A 260 25.99 9.43 -0.28
N LEU A 261 25.03 9.12 0.60
CA LEU A 261 23.69 9.69 0.59
C LEU A 261 23.73 11.21 0.82
N SER A 262 24.42 11.66 1.87
CA SER A 262 24.52 13.07 2.28
C SER A 262 24.98 13.99 1.13
N ARG A 263 25.96 13.54 0.33
CA ARG A 263 26.49 14.30 -0.81
C ARG A 263 25.51 14.47 -1.98
N THR A 264 24.41 13.72 -2.00
CA THR A 264 23.41 13.81 -3.08
C THR A 264 22.35 14.87 -2.84
N PHE A 265 22.33 15.50 -1.66
CA PHE A 265 21.38 16.57 -1.35
C PHE A 265 21.74 17.88 -2.04
N PHE A 266 20.73 18.56 -2.57
CA PHE A 266 20.86 19.89 -3.18
C PHE A 266 19.55 20.68 -3.11
N THR A 267 19.63 21.98 -3.38
CA THR A 267 18.45 22.85 -3.51
C THR A 267 18.09 22.99 -4.98
N SER A 268 16.85 22.68 -5.34
CA SER A 268 16.37 22.83 -6.71
C SER A 268 16.20 24.30 -7.10
N PRO A 269 16.08 24.62 -8.41
CA PRO A 269 15.77 25.98 -8.86
C PRO A 269 14.46 26.55 -8.28
N ALA A 270 13.53 25.68 -7.87
CA ALA A 270 12.27 26.07 -7.23
C ALA A 270 12.39 26.29 -5.70
N GLY A 271 13.60 26.17 -5.13
CA GLY A 271 13.85 26.32 -3.70
C GLY A 271 13.51 25.08 -2.86
N ASN A 272 13.22 23.94 -3.49
CA ASN A 272 12.93 22.70 -2.76
C ASN A 272 14.23 21.98 -2.38
N THR A 273 14.25 21.31 -1.23
CA THR A 273 15.31 20.36 -0.91
C THR A 273 15.07 19.08 -1.71
N CYS A 274 16.12 18.56 -2.32
CA CYS A 274 16.08 17.36 -3.15
C CYS A 274 17.28 16.46 -2.84
N PHE A 275 17.15 15.17 -3.11
CA PHE A 275 18.26 14.22 -3.13
C PHE A 275 17.97 13.08 -4.11
N TYR A 276 19.02 12.38 -4.56
CA TYR A 276 18.87 11.30 -5.53
C TYR A 276 19.54 9.99 -5.11
N GLY A 277 20.41 9.99 -4.09
CA GLY A 277 21.08 8.76 -3.63
C GLY A 277 21.99 8.10 -4.68
N GLN A 278 22.25 6.81 -4.54
CA GLN A 278 23.18 6.02 -5.36
C GLN A 278 22.66 4.60 -5.62
N CYS A 279 21.86 4.43 -6.66
CA CYS A 279 21.27 3.15 -7.06
C CYS A 279 21.43 2.94 -8.58
N GLU A 280 21.06 1.75 -9.07
CA GLU A 280 21.24 1.39 -10.48
C GLU A 280 20.36 2.23 -11.41
N TYR A 281 19.09 2.41 -11.07
CA TYR A 281 18.14 3.17 -11.88
C TYR A 281 17.66 4.43 -11.20
N TYR A 282 17.73 5.52 -11.96
CA TYR A 282 17.10 6.80 -11.62
C TYR A 282 17.62 7.46 -10.33
N CYS A 283 18.83 7.14 -9.89
CA CYS A 283 19.54 7.88 -8.85
C CYS A 283 20.52 8.89 -9.48
N SER A 284 19.99 9.99 -10.03
CA SER A 284 20.78 11.06 -10.65
C SER A 284 20.14 12.44 -10.40
N THR A 285 20.88 13.52 -10.66
CA THR A 285 20.38 14.90 -10.53
C THR A 285 19.17 15.19 -11.43
N GLU A 286 19.04 14.49 -12.55
CA GLU A 286 17.90 14.57 -13.48
C GLU A 286 16.66 13.82 -12.96
N ASN A 287 16.84 12.92 -11.99
CA ASN A 287 15.77 12.12 -11.42
C ASN A 287 15.75 12.17 -9.87
N PRO A 288 15.73 13.37 -9.26
CA PRO A 288 15.74 13.50 -7.82
C PRO A 288 14.36 13.21 -7.23
N VAL A 289 14.33 12.92 -5.93
CA VAL A 289 13.13 13.08 -5.11
C VAL A 289 13.24 14.37 -4.31
N CYS A 290 12.15 15.13 -4.25
CA CYS A 290 12.14 16.49 -3.72
C CYS A 290 11.00 16.71 -2.75
N GLY A 291 11.28 17.39 -1.65
CA GLY A 291 10.25 17.88 -0.73
C GLY A 291 9.50 19.09 -1.30
N ARG A 292 8.48 19.55 -0.55
CA ARG A 292 7.72 20.78 -0.87
C ARG A 292 7.59 21.72 0.34
N PRO A 293 8.60 22.56 0.63
CA PRO A 293 9.97 22.47 0.12
C PRO A 293 10.82 21.39 0.81
N HIS A 294 10.44 20.97 2.02
CA HIS A 294 11.21 19.98 2.81
C HIS A 294 10.46 18.66 3.05
N VAL A 295 9.13 18.68 3.04
CA VAL A 295 8.32 17.51 3.36
C VAL A 295 8.11 16.66 2.12
N LEU A 296 8.35 15.35 2.25
CA LEU A 296 8.17 14.34 1.22
C LEU A 296 7.30 13.20 1.75
N GLU A 297 6.35 12.74 0.93
CA GLU A 297 5.60 11.52 1.23
C GLU A 297 6.47 10.28 1.01
N VAL A 298 6.38 9.32 1.92
CA VAL A 298 7.12 8.06 1.84
C VAL A 298 6.26 6.90 2.33
N SER A 299 6.62 5.68 1.92
CA SER A 299 6.14 4.45 2.56
C SER A 299 7.23 3.90 3.46
N LEU A 300 6.83 3.38 4.62
CA LEU A 300 7.68 2.73 5.60
C LEU A 300 7.22 1.30 5.80
N ALA A 301 8.00 0.34 5.30
CA ALA A 301 7.75 -1.07 5.51
C ALA A 301 8.55 -1.57 6.73
N ALA A 302 7.88 -2.24 7.67
CA ALA A 302 8.53 -2.88 8.81
C ALA A 302 9.62 -3.85 8.33
N MET A 303 10.80 -3.82 8.95
CA MET A 303 11.85 -4.78 8.64
C MET A 303 11.50 -6.16 9.17
N LEU A 304 11.66 -7.16 8.30
CA LEU A 304 11.72 -8.57 8.71
C LEU A 304 12.94 -8.80 9.62
N PRO A 305 12.98 -9.90 10.39
CA PRO A 305 14.16 -10.23 11.19
C PRO A 305 15.42 -10.29 10.31
N ASP A 306 16.56 -9.97 10.94
CA ASP A 306 17.85 -10.03 10.26
C ASP A 306 18.08 -11.44 9.68
N LEU A 307 18.80 -11.51 8.56
CA LEU A 307 19.10 -12.77 7.89
C LEU A 307 19.97 -13.69 8.75
N THR A 308 20.72 -13.17 9.72
CA THR A 308 21.48 -13.98 10.69
C THR A 308 20.57 -14.72 11.66
N LEU A 309 19.43 -14.14 12.02
CA LEU A 309 18.45 -14.71 12.95
C LEU A 309 17.40 -15.56 12.23
N ALA A 310 16.94 -15.11 11.08
CA ALA A 310 15.95 -15.80 10.26
C ALA A 310 16.36 -15.80 8.78
N PRO A 311 17.23 -16.75 8.37
CA PRO A 311 17.61 -16.91 6.97
C PRO A 311 16.38 -17.07 6.07
N ARG A 312 16.45 -16.41 4.91
CA ARG A 312 15.41 -16.46 3.88
C ARG A 312 15.98 -17.00 2.59
N ARG A 313 15.22 -17.89 1.96
CA ARG A 313 15.55 -18.43 0.65
C ARG A 313 14.83 -17.65 -0.43
N SER A 314 15.61 -17.11 -1.37
CA SER A 314 15.07 -16.51 -2.59
C SER A 314 14.84 -17.58 -3.66
N TRP A 315 13.64 -17.58 -4.24
CA TRP A 315 13.22 -18.50 -5.28
C TRP A 315 12.94 -17.74 -6.56
N ARG A 316 13.49 -18.23 -7.67
CA ARG A 316 13.16 -17.71 -8.99
C ARG A 316 11.74 -18.13 -9.37
N SER A 317 10.87 -17.17 -9.70
CA SER A 317 9.52 -17.45 -10.18
C SER A 317 9.56 -18.26 -11.50
N PRO A 318 8.75 -19.33 -11.66
CA PRO A 318 8.63 -20.04 -12.94
C PRO A 318 8.07 -19.13 -14.04
N TRP A 319 7.17 -18.22 -13.67
CA TRP A 319 6.61 -17.20 -14.56
C TRP A 319 7.40 -15.89 -14.58
N ARG A 320 8.67 -15.92 -14.14
CA ARG A 320 9.57 -14.77 -14.30
C ARG A 320 9.62 -14.38 -15.78
N ARG A 321 9.37 -13.10 -16.07
CA ARG A 321 9.51 -12.52 -17.41
C ARG A 321 10.95 -12.57 -17.92
N SER A 322 11.16 -12.29 -19.19
CA SER A 322 12.49 -12.39 -19.82
C SER A 322 13.49 -11.33 -19.35
N TYR A 323 13.02 -10.16 -18.87
CA TYR A 323 13.83 -8.94 -18.68
C TYR A 323 14.59 -8.57 -19.95
N SER A 324 13.92 -8.73 -21.08
CA SER A 324 14.45 -8.46 -22.41
C SER A 324 13.44 -7.69 -23.23
N ARG A 325 13.95 -6.79 -24.09
CA ARG A 325 13.13 -6.03 -25.03
C ARG A 325 12.70 -6.85 -26.26
N THR A 326 13.35 -8.00 -26.49
CA THR A 326 13.17 -8.79 -27.72
C THR A 326 12.85 -10.25 -27.46
N LYS A 327 13.24 -10.81 -26.30
CA LYS A 327 13.01 -12.21 -25.97
C LYS A 327 11.70 -12.38 -25.21
N LEU A 328 10.90 -13.36 -25.62
CA LEU A 328 9.80 -13.91 -24.82
C LEU A 328 10.34 -14.97 -23.86
N ALA A 329 9.76 -15.04 -22.67
CA ALA A 329 9.96 -16.11 -21.70
C ALA A 329 9.33 -17.42 -22.18
N GLN A 330 9.71 -18.55 -21.57
CA GLN A 330 9.23 -19.86 -22.00
C GLN A 330 7.71 -20.01 -21.83
N TRP A 331 7.17 -19.55 -20.70
CA TRP A 331 5.75 -19.60 -20.40
C TRP A 331 4.89 -18.72 -21.31
N GLU A 332 5.48 -17.74 -22.01
CA GLU A 332 4.80 -16.90 -23.00
C GLU A 332 4.66 -17.62 -24.36
N LYS A 333 5.48 -18.63 -24.61
CA LYS A 333 5.51 -19.40 -25.87
C LYS A 333 4.75 -20.71 -25.79
N ASP A 334 4.73 -21.31 -24.60
CA ASP A 334 4.18 -22.64 -24.36
C ASP A 334 2.90 -22.55 -23.53
N PRO A 335 1.71 -22.81 -24.13
CA PRO A 335 0.45 -22.80 -23.39
C PRO A 335 0.35 -23.93 -22.34
N ALA A 336 1.12 -25.02 -22.50
CA ALA A 336 1.18 -26.15 -21.58
C ALA A 336 2.32 -26.02 -20.55
N TYR A 337 2.94 -24.85 -20.42
CA TYR A 337 4.10 -24.63 -19.56
C TYR A 337 3.88 -25.09 -18.11
N CYS A 338 2.68 -24.90 -17.56
CA CYS A 338 2.38 -25.31 -16.19
C CYS A 338 2.47 -26.82 -15.96
N ASP A 339 2.26 -27.66 -16.99
CA ASP A 339 2.39 -29.12 -16.83
C ASP A 339 3.82 -29.53 -16.47
N THR A 340 4.81 -28.80 -17.01
CA THR A 340 6.22 -28.96 -16.61
C THR A 340 6.45 -28.43 -15.19
N VAL A 341 5.85 -27.28 -14.84
CA VAL A 341 5.99 -26.70 -13.50
C VAL A 341 5.42 -27.66 -12.44
N LYS A 342 4.25 -28.26 -12.67
CA LYS A 342 3.61 -29.25 -11.79
C LYS A 342 4.47 -30.49 -11.51
N GLN A 343 5.48 -30.77 -12.35
CA GLN A 343 6.42 -31.90 -12.16
C GLN A 343 7.74 -31.47 -11.52
N THR A 344 7.99 -30.16 -11.41
CA THR A 344 9.27 -29.60 -10.96
C THR A 344 9.24 -29.28 -9.47
N PRO A 345 10.16 -29.81 -8.64
CA PRO A 345 10.30 -29.38 -7.25
C PRO A 345 10.62 -27.87 -7.13
N PRO A 346 10.05 -27.15 -6.15
CA PRO A 346 9.14 -27.60 -5.10
C PRO A 346 7.64 -27.50 -5.46
N TYR A 347 7.29 -27.28 -6.73
CA TYR A 347 5.91 -27.04 -7.18
C TYR A 347 5.07 -28.32 -7.37
N ASN A 348 5.72 -29.48 -7.35
CA ASN A 348 5.11 -30.79 -7.52
C ASN A 348 4.51 -31.37 -6.22
N SER A 349 4.65 -30.69 -5.08
CA SER A 349 4.10 -31.13 -3.80
C SER A 349 3.66 -29.97 -2.91
N GLY A 350 2.88 -30.28 -1.87
CA GLY A 350 2.41 -29.32 -0.88
C GLY A 350 1.52 -28.22 -1.47
N THR A 351 1.61 -27.02 -0.90
CA THR A 351 0.79 -25.86 -1.28
C THR A 351 1.49 -24.90 -2.25
N ARG A 352 2.76 -25.16 -2.58
CA ARG A 352 3.62 -24.18 -3.26
C ARG A 352 3.04 -23.65 -4.57
N LEU A 353 2.40 -24.50 -5.36
CA LEU A 353 1.78 -24.08 -6.62
C LEU A 353 0.59 -23.14 -6.39
N VAL A 354 -0.28 -23.44 -5.43
CA VAL A 354 -1.44 -22.59 -5.14
C VAL A 354 -1.03 -21.32 -4.39
N ASP A 355 0.11 -21.32 -3.70
CA ASP A 355 0.74 -20.11 -3.18
C ASP A 355 1.21 -19.15 -4.28
N LEU A 356 1.81 -19.68 -5.37
CA LEU A 356 2.15 -18.87 -6.53
C LEU A 356 0.90 -18.31 -7.22
N VAL A 357 -0.20 -19.05 -7.23
CA VAL A 357 -1.47 -18.55 -7.79
C VAL A 357 -2.05 -17.43 -6.95
N ASP A 358 -2.07 -17.54 -5.62
CA ASP A 358 -2.52 -16.45 -4.74
C ASP A 358 -1.69 -15.17 -4.95
N MET A 359 -0.36 -15.31 -5.05
CA MET A 359 0.54 -14.20 -5.36
C MET A 359 0.25 -13.61 -6.75
N ALA A 360 -0.02 -14.44 -7.76
CA ALA A 360 -0.37 -13.98 -9.11
C ALA A 360 -1.73 -13.26 -9.16
N VAL A 361 -2.70 -13.69 -8.34
CA VAL A 361 -3.98 -12.99 -8.17
C VAL A 361 -3.76 -11.62 -7.55
N LEU A 362 -2.97 -11.53 -6.46
CA LEU A 362 -2.59 -10.26 -5.86
C LEU A 362 -1.92 -9.35 -6.89
N ASP A 363 -0.85 -9.84 -7.54
CA ASP A 363 -0.08 -9.12 -8.55
C ASP A 363 -0.97 -8.65 -9.70
N PHE A 364 -1.94 -9.45 -10.17
CA PHE A 364 -2.85 -9.05 -11.22
C PHE A 364 -3.82 -7.94 -10.78
N LEU A 365 -4.41 -8.06 -9.59
CA LEU A 365 -5.31 -7.02 -9.05
C LEU A 365 -4.60 -5.67 -8.95
N MET A 366 -3.34 -5.67 -8.50
CA MET A 366 -2.55 -4.45 -8.38
C MET A 366 -1.74 -4.11 -9.64
N SER A 367 -1.80 -4.92 -10.70
CA SER A 367 -1.03 -4.77 -11.95
C SER A 367 0.50 -4.73 -11.77
N ASN A 368 1.03 -5.54 -10.85
CA ASN A 368 2.46 -5.72 -10.68
C ASN A 368 3.01 -6.78 -11.65
N MET A 369 3.83 -6.35 -12.61
CA MET A 369 4.45 -7.23 -13.60
C MET A 369 5.85 -7.74 -13.21
N ASP A 370 6.42 -7.23 -12.10
CA ASP A 370 7.85 -7.38 -11.78
C ASP A 370 8.14 -8.47 -10.75
N ARG A 371 7.24 -9.45 -10.58
CA ARG A 371 7.43 -10.61 -9.69
C ARG A 371 8.43 -11.61 -10.25
N HIS A 372 9.71 -11.26 -10.26
CA HIS A 372 10.77 -12.15 -10.74
C HIS A 372 11.17 -13.23 -9.74
N HIS A 373 11.08 -12.92 -8.46
CA HIS A 373 11.45 -13.79 -7.35
C HIS A 373 10.41 -13.68 -6.24
N TYR A 374 10.42 -14.66 -5.35
CA TYR A 374 9.69 -14.65 -4.08
C TYR A 374 10.59 -15.23 -3.00
N GLU A 375 10.29 -14.97 -1.73
CA GLU A 375 11.07 -15.46 -0.61
C GLU A 375 10.25 -16.37 0.32
N THR A 376 10.94 -17.27 1.02
CA THR A 376 10.39 -18.08 2.12
C THR A 376 11.37 -18.06 3.29
N PHE A 377 10.90 -18.21 4.51
CA PHE A 377 11.79 -18.48 5.65
C PHE A 377 12.36 -19.90 5.57
N GLU A 378 13.67 -20.04 5.68
CA GLU A 378 14.33 -21.35 5.53
C GLU A 378 13.92 -22.35 6.61
N LYS A 379 13.73 -21.87 7.84
CA LYS A 379 13.27 -22.67 8.99
C LYS A 379 12.03 -23.50 8.70
N PHE A 380 11.08 -22.95 7.93
CA PHE A 380 9.82 -23.63 7.63
C PHE A 380 9.92 -24.59 6.44
N GLY A 381 11.04 -24.61 5.71
CA GLY A 381 11.22 -25.48 4.56
C GLY A 381 10.27 -25.15 3.40
N ASN A 382 9.68 -26.18 2.79
CA ASN A 382 8.80 -25.98 1.62
C ASN A 382 7.34 -25.75 1.99
N GLU A 383 6.92 -26.13 3.19
CA GLU A 383 5.54 -26.02 3.71
C GLU A 383 5.39 -24.73 4.52
N THR A 384 5.27 -23.63 3.80
CA THR A 384 5.14 -22.27 4.34
C THR A 384 4.53 -21.36 3.27
N PHE A 385 4.01 -20.21 3.70
CA PHE A 385 3.58 -19.14 2.79
C PHE A 385 4.78 -18.48 2.07
N LEU A 386 4.48 -17.72 1.02
CA LEU A 386 5.46 -16.91 0.27
C LEU A 386 5.41 -15.47 0.74
N LEU A 387 6.58 -14.86 0.96
CA LEU A 387 6.68 -13.44 1.27
C LEU A 387 6.39 -12.60 0.02
N HIS A 388 5.42 -11.70 0.13
CA HIS A 388 5.00 -10.80 -0.95
C HIS A 388 5.79 -9.47 -0.88
N LEU A 389 7.10 -9.49 -1.11
CA LEU A 389 7.99 -8.32 -0.97
C LEU A 389 8.08 -7.47 -2.25
N ASP A 390 8.55 -6.22 -2.15
CA ASP A 390 8.81 -5.33 -3.30
C ASP A 390 7.60 -5.14 -4.24
N ASN A 391 6.54 -4.51 -3.73
CA ASN A 391 5.31 -4.25 -4.47
C ASN A 391 5.30 -2.84 -5.12
N GLY A 392 6.42 -2.12 -5.08
CA GLY A 392 6.52 -0.73 -5.51
C GLY A 392 6.18 -0.46 -6.98
N ARG A 393 6.26 -1.47 -7.85
CA ARG A 393 5.86 -1.37 -9.28
C ARG A 393 4.39 -1.73 -9.53
N ALA A 394 3.60 -1.91 -8.47
CA ALA A 394 2.16 -2.03 -8.57
C ALA A 394 1.50 -0.65 -8.81
N PHE A 395 0.22 -0.67 -9.19
CA PHE A 395 -0.61 0.50 -9.41
C PHE A 395 0.01 1.53 -10.37
N GLY A 396 0.79 1.06 -11.36
CA GLY A 396 1.35 1.90 -12.41
C GLY A 396 0.32 2.32 -13.47
N ARG A 397 -0.68 1.48 -13.74
CA ARG A 397 -1.75 1.78 -14.72
C ARG A 397 -3.11 1.37 -14.16
N HIS A 398 -4.11 2.23 -14.31
CA HIS A 398 -5.51 1.92 -13.99
C HIS A 398 -6.35 1.75 -15.26
N SER A 399 -5.93 2.35 -16.37
CA SER A 399 -6.66 2.29 -17.65
C SER A 399 -6.44 0.98 -18.42
N GLN A 400 -5.40 0.22 -18.06
CA GLN A 400 -5.03 -1.04 -18.69
C GLN A 400 -4.93 -2.17 -17.65
N ASP A 401 -5.44 -3.35 -18.02
CA ASP A 401 -5.24 -4.59 -17.28
C ASP A 401 -4.24 -5.46 -18.05
N GLU A 402 -3.32 -6.10 -17.33
CA GLU A 402 -2.28 -6.92 -17.93
C GLU A 402 -2.57 -8.42 -17.71
N PRO A 403 -3.23 -9.09 -18.68
CA PRO A 403 -3.67 -10.48 -18.52
C PRO A 403 -2.51 -11.46 -18.36
N SER A 404 -1.31 -11.13 -18.84
CA SER A 404 -0.16 -12.03 -18.71
C SER A 404 0.31 -12.23 -17.27
N ILE A 405 -0.04 -11.35 -16.32
CA ILE A 405 0.22 -11.57 -14.88
C ILE A 405 -0.58 -12.78 -14.37
N LEU A 406 -1.77 -13.01 -14.92
CA LEU A 406 -2.68 -14.08 -14.52
C LEU A 406 -2.32 -15.44 -15.16
N ALA A 407 -1.22 -15.53 -15.91
CA ALA A 407 -0.75 -16.76 -16.55
C ALA A 407 -0.63 -17.97 -15.61
N PRO A 408 -0.14 -17.84 -14.35
CA PRO A 408 -0.11 -18.98 -13.42
C PRO A 408 -1.50 -19.57 -13.17
N LEU A 409 -2.53 -18.73 -12.97
CA LEU A 409 -3.90 -19.20 -12.77
C LEU A 409 -4.45 -19.84 -14.04
N THR A 410 -4.30 -19.19 -15.19
CA THR A 410 -4.93 -19.65 -16.45
C THR A 410 -4.23 -20.86 -17.07
N GLN A 411 -2.92 -21.03 -16.87
CA GLN A 411 -2.18 -22.20 -17.34
C GLN A 411 -2.30 -23.39 -16.39
N CYS A 412 -2.27 -23.14 -15.07
CA CYS A 412 -2.33 -24.24 -14.10
C CYS A 412 -3.75 -24.69 -13.81
N CYS A 413 -4.73 -23.79 -13.95
CA CYS A 413 -6.13 -23.98 -13.56
C CYS A 413 -6.24 -24.56 -12.15
N ARG A 414 -5.59 -23.92 -11.17
CA ARG A 414 -5.62 -24.31 -9.74
C ARG A 414 -5.80 -23.07 -8.87
N ILE A 415 -6.65 -23.11 -7.85
CA ILE A 415 -6.84 -22.03 -6.87
C ILE A 415 -7.27 -22.60 -5.52
N ARG A 416 -6.90 -21.96 -4.41
CA ARG A 416 -7.42 -22.33 -3.07
C ARG A 416 -8.91 -22.08 -2.95
N ARG A 417 -9.62 -22.96 -2.23
CA ARG A 417 -11.04 -22.76 -1.89
C ARG A 417 -11.20 -21.51 -1.03
N SER A 418 -10.36 -21.31 -0.02
CA SER A 418 -10.41 -20.12 0.84
C SER A 418 -10.26 -18.81 0.04
N THR A 419 -9.27 -18.73 -0.85
CA THR A 419 -9.07 -17.57 -1.74
C THR A 419 -10.27 -17.33 -2.63
N LEU A 420 -10.78 -18.38 -3.32
CA LEU A 420 -11.92 -18.24 -4.22
C LEU A 420 -13.18 -17.73 -3.50
N LEU A 421 -13.45 -18.22 -2.29
CA LEU A 421 -14.60 -17.78 -1.49
C LEU A 421 -14.46 -16.30 -1.08
N ARG A 422 -13.26 -15.85 -0.67
CA ARG A 422 -13.01 -14.43 -0.36
C ARG A 422 -13.13 -13.54 -1.59
N LEU A 423 -12.62 -13.97 -2.75
CA LEU A 423 -12.76 -13.23 -4.01
C LEU A 423 -14.23 -13.09 -4.42
N ARG A 424 -15.04 -14.14 -4.27
CA ARG A 424 -16.49 -14.08 -4.51
C ARG A 424 -17.18 -13.11 -3.56
N LEU A 425 -16.87 -13.19 -2.26
CA LEU A 425 -17.40 -12.27 -1.25
C LEU A 425 -17.09 -10.80 -1.60
N LEU A 426 -15.83 -10.51 -1.95
CA LEU A 426 -15.37 -9.17 -2.32
C LEU A 426 -15.97 -8.66 -3.65
N SER A 427 -16.64 -9.51 -4.43
CA SER A 427 -17.35 -9.12 -5.65
C SER A 427 -18.80 -8.68 -5.39
N LEU A 428 -19.31 -8.94 -4.19
CA LEU A 428 -20.69 -8.59 -3.81
C LEU A 428 -20.81 -7.09 -3.47
N PRO A 429 -21.96 -6.44 -3.74
CA PRO A 429 -22.17 -5.02 -3.43
C PRO A 429 -21.90 -4.64 -1.97
N GLU A 430 -22.22 -5.53 -1.04
CA GLU A 430 -22.06 -5.36 0.41
C GLU A 430 -20.58 -5.25 0.81
N PHE A 431 -19.71 -5.98 0.12
CA PHE A 431 -18.28 -6.09 0.42
C PHE A 431 -17.37 -5.72 -0.76
N ARG A 432 -17.90 -4.90 -1.69
CA ARG A 432 -17.23 -4.54 -2.94
C ARG A 432 -15.77 -4.15 -2.68
N LEU A 433 -14.85 -4.80 -3.39
CA LEU A 433 -13.41 -4.66 -3.19
C LEU A 433 -12.95 -3.19 -3.17
N SER A 434 -13.38 -2.38 -4.13
CA SER A 434 -13.04 -0.94 -4.17
C SER A 434 -13.47 -0.18 -2.92
N ASP A 435 -14.61 -0.50 -2.32
CA ASP A 435 -15.13 0.18 -1.14
C ASP A 435 -14.34 -0.19 0.11
N VAL A 436 -14.07 -1.48 0.33
CA VAL A 436 -13.31 -1.94 1.50
C VAL A 436 -11.82 -1.58 1.40
N VAL A 437 -11.25 -1.51 0.19
CA VAL A 437 -9.89 -0.99 -0.03
C VAL A 437 -9.84 0.50 0.27
N ARG A 438 -10.81 1.30 -0.20
CA ARG A 438 -10.90 2.72 0.10
C ARG A 438 -10.95 2.96 1.62
N GLU A 439 -11.89 2.32 2.30
CA GLU A 439 -12.06 2.45 3.75
C GLU A 439 -10.83 1.98 4.53
N SER A 440 -10.18 0.91 4.08
CA SER A 440 -8.94 0.40 4.68
C SER A 440 -7.78 1.40 4.51
N LEU A 441 -7.64 2.03 3.34
CA LEU A 441 -6.58 3.01 3.05
C LEU A 441 -6.80 4.35 3.75
N ASP A 442 -8.05 4.72 4.02
CA ASP A 442 -8.39 5.95 4.77
C ASP A 442 -7.90 5.91 6.23
N LEU A 443 -7.55 4.71 6.74
CA LEU A 443 -6.92 4.53 8.05
C LEU A 443 -5.41 4.83 8.05
N ASP A 444 -4.77 4.91 6.88
CA ASP A 444 -3.36 5.29 6.78
C ASP A 444 -3.19 6.81 7.02
N PRO A 445 -2.12 7.26 7.72
CA PRO A 445 -1.89 8.69 7.96
C PRO A 445 -1.84 9.55 6.68
N LEU A 446 -1.39 9.00 5.54
CA LEU A 446 -1.39 9.72 4.27
C LEU A 446 -2.78 9.84 3.65
N GLY A 447 -3.76 9.05 4.09
CA GLY A 447 -5.18 9.19 3.71
C GLY A 447 -5.77 10.53 4.13
N ALA A 448 -5.34 11.08 5.27
CA ALA A 448 -5.74 12.40 5.74
C ALA A 448 -5.16 13.55 4.88
N VAL A 449 -4.09 13.29 4.12
CA VAL A 449 -3.47 14.26 3.20
C VAL A 449 -4.20 14.25 1.86
N ALA A 450 -4.40 13.05 1.30
CA ALA A 450 -5.14 12.80 0.07
C ALA A 450 -5.44 11.30 -0.05
N PRO A 451 -6.34 10.86 -0.95
CA PRO A 451 -6.52 9.42 -1.23
C PRO A 451 -5.24 8.77 -1.76
N LEU A 452 -4.82 7.63 -1.20
CA LEU A 452 -3.59 6.91 -1.60
C LEU A 452 -3.67 6.32 -3.01
N LEU A 453 -4.86 5.86 -3.39
CA LEU A 453 -5.22 5.43 -4.74
C LEU A 453 -6.29 6.36 -5.30
N SER A 454 -6.17 6.68 -6.59
CA SER A 454 -7.21 7.42 -7.30
C SER A 454 -8.46 6.55 -7.52
N GLU A 455 -9.61 7.19 -7.70
CA GLU A 455 -10.87 6.48 -8.00
C GLU A 455 -10.77 5.56 -9.24
N PRO A 456 -10.05 5.92 -10.32
CA PRO A 456 -9.76 4.98 -11.41
C PRO A 456 -9.03 3.71 -10.97
N HIS A 457 -8.05 3.79 -10.05
CA HIS A 457 -7.38 2.61 -9.52
C HIS A 457 -8.32 1.73 -8.69
N LEU A 458 -9.17 2.34 -7.86
CA LEU A 458 -10.18 1.62 -7.09
C LEU A 458 -11.18 0.91 -8.02
N SER A 459 -11.68 1.58 -9.06
CA SER A 459 -12.54 0.97 -10.07
C SER A 459 -11.85 -0.16 -10.85
N ALA A 460 -10.55 -0.02 -11.13
CA ALA A 460 -9.77 -1.06 -11.79
C ALA A 460 -9.66 -2.33 -10.94
N LEU A 461 -9.62 -2.23 -9.60
CA LEU A 461 -9.62 -3.41 -8.71
C LEU A 461 -10.88 -4.27 -8.90
N ASP A 462 -12.07 -3.67 -8.94
CA ASP A 462 -13.32 -4.41 -9.17
C ASP A 462 -13.34 -5.06 -10.56
N ARG A 463 -12.89 -4.32 -11.59
CA ARG A 463 -12.81 -4.84 -12.96
C ARG A 463 -11.86 -6.03 -13.07
N ARG A 464 -10.70 -5.95 -12.41
CA ARG A 464 -9.70 -7.03 -12.35
C ARG A 464 -10.21 -8.20 -11.53
N LEU A 465 -10.86 -7.98 -10.40
CA LEU A 465 -11.50 -9.04 -9.61
C LEU A 465 -12.50 -9.84 -10.46
N ALA A 466 -13.34 -9.16 -11.24
CA ALA A 466 -14.26 -9.82 -12.16
C ALA A 466 -13.52 -10.64 -13.22
N ALA A 467 -12.36 -10.19 -13.70
CA ALA A 467 -11.53 -10.95 -14.63
C ALA A 467 -10.90 -12.20 -14.00
N VAL A 468 -10.46 -12.13 -12.73
CA VAL A 468 -9.99 -13.29 -11.97
C VAL A 468 -11.09 -14.33 -11.83
N LEU A 469 -12.29 -13.92 -11.40
CA LEU A 469 -13.43 -14.84 -11.25
C LEU A 469 -13.83 -15.49 -12.57
N ARG A 470 -13.83 -14.73 -13.68
CA ARG A 470 -14.05 -15.29 -15.03
C ARG A 470 -12.98 -16.31 -15.41
N ALA A 471 -11.71 -16.04 -15.13
CA ALA A 471 -10.62 -16.99 -15.41
C ALA A 471 -10.80 -18.31 -14.65
N VAL A 472 -11.20 -18.24 -13.36
CA VAL A 472 -11.53 -19.43 -12.57
C VAL A 472 -12.71 -20.19 -13.18
N GLN A 473 -13.79 -19.50 -13.55
CA GLN A 473 -14.95 -20.13 -14.19
C GLN A 473 -14.56 -20.88 -15.47
N THR A 474 -13.79 -20.24 -16.36
CA THR A 474 -13.28 -20.88 -17.59
C THR A 474 -12.43 -22.12 -17.30
N CYS A 475 -11.65 -22.12 -16.22
CA CYS A 475 -10.93 -23.31 -15.79
C CYS A 475 -11.87 -24.42 -15.31
N GLN A 476 -12.90 -24.08 -14.52
CA GLN A 476 -13.88 -25.06 -14.00
C GLN A 476 -14.73 -25.70 -15.10
N GLU A 477 -14.96 -25.01 -16.21
CA GLU A 477 -15.63 -25.57 -17.39
C GLU A 477 -14.81 -26.65 -18.11
N LYS A 478 -13.48 -26.65 -17.92
CA LYS A 478 -12.54 -27.53 -18.62
C LYS A 478 -11.90 -28.60 -17.74
N HIS A 479 -11.81 -28.35 -16.44
CA HIS A 479 -11.08 -29.19 -15.49
C HIS A 479 -11.90 -29.40 -14.21
N THR A 480 -11.80 -30.59 -13.62
CA THR A 480 -12.53 -30.95 -12.39
C THR A 480 -11.73 -30.67 -11.11
N ASP A 481 -10.39 -30.60 -11.20
CA ASP A 481 -9.47 -30.47 -10.06
C ASP A 481 -9.02 -29.03 -9.79
N VAL A 482 -9.79 -28.04 -10.25
CA VAL A 482 -9.43 -26.60 -10.17
C VAL A 482 -9.33 -26.10 -8.74
N ILE A 483 -10.26 -26.53 -7.88
CA ILE A 483 -10.31 -26.07 -6.50
C ILE A 483 -9.42 -26.97 -5.64
N TYR A 484 -8.33 -26.41 -5.13
CA TYR A 484 -7.57 -27.00 -4.05
C TYR A 484 -8.29 -26.72 -2.73
N ASP A 485 -8.86 -27.76 -2.14
CA ASP A 485 -9.67 -27.63 -0.93
C ASP A 485 -8.79 -27.61 0.32
N ASP A 486 -8.45 -26.40 0.75
CA ASP A 486 -7.70 -26.11 1.97
C ASP A 486 -8.59 -26.01 3.23
N LEU A 487 -9.91 -26.18 3.09
CA LEU A 487 -10.88 -26.08 4.19
C LEU A 487 -11.34 -27.46 4.71
N LYS A 488 -11.15 -28.53 3.94
CA LYS A 488 -11.57 -29.92 4.29
C LYS A 488 -11.07 -30.43 5.64
N LYS A 489 -9.97 -29.90 6.19
CA LYS A 489 -9.47 -30.30 7.52
C LYS A 489 -10.33 -29.77 8.69
N HIS A 490 -11.32 -28.90 8.44
CA HIS A 490 -12.11 -28.24 9.48
C HIS A 490 -13.57 -28.72 9.62
N GLY A 491 -13.93 -29.85 9.00
CA GLY A 491 -15.25 -30.48 9.14
C GLY A 491 -16.36 -29.85 8.27
N ASP A 492 -17.30 -30.69 7.84
CA ASP A 492 -18.35 -30.44 6.84
C ASP A 492 -19.45 -29.45 7.29
N HIS A 493 -19.11 -28.21 7.68
CA HIS A 493 -20.09 -27.22 8.15
C HIS A 493 -20.01 -25.87 7.41
N TRP A 494 -19.97 -25.88 6.08
CA TRP A 494 -20.18 -24.66 5.28
C TRP A 494 -21.08 -24.93 4.07
N PRO A 495 -22.08 -24.08 3.78
CA PRO A 495 -22.89 -24.20 2.58
C PRO A 495 -22.02 -23.92 1.33
N ASP A 496 -22.33 -24.64 0.25
CA ASP A 496 -21.68 -24.55 -1.06
C ASP A 496 -21.75 -23.17 -1.73
#